data_AF-A0A140LIS6-F1
#
_entry.id   AF-A0A140LIS6-F1
#
_cell.length_a   1.000
_cell.length_b   1.000
_cell.length_c   1.000
_cell.angle_alpha   90.00
_cell.angle_beta   90.00
_cell.angle_gamma   90.00
#
_symmetry.space_group_name_H-M   'P 1'
#
loop_
_entity.id
_entity.type
_entity.pdbx_description
1 polymer ?
#
loop_
_entity_poly.entity_id
_entity_poly.type
_entity_poly.pdbx_seq_one_letter_code
_entity_poly.pdbx_strand_id
1 'polypeptide(L)'
;MATPDSLALFTGLGLSENKARETLKNEALSTQLREAATQAHQILGSTIDKATGVLLYDLVSRLRDTRRRSFLVSYIANKKIHTGLQLSAALEYVRSHPQDPIDTKDFEQECGVGVVVTPEQIEEAVESTINKHQLQLLAERYRFNMGLLMGEARAALRWADGKMIKNEVDMQVLHLLGPKMEADLVKKPKVAKARLEETDRKTAKDVVEKGEVAGQTLSLMEQLRGEALKFHKPGTYAVPSRAQWNPAYWTRQSHQFQLWLCQGQQWYLFSAL
;
A
#
# COMPACT_ATOMS: atom_id res chain seq x y z
N MET A 1 -34.75 13.45 -15.54
CA MET A 1 -34.74 13.96 -14.14
C MET A 1 -33.94 12.98 -13.29
N ALA A 2 -32.83 13.43 -12.70
CA ALA A 2 -32.03 12.59 -11.80
C ALA A 2 -32.88 12.21 -10.58
N THR A 3 -33.22 10.93 -10.44
CA THR A 3 -33.88 10.47 -9.21
C THR A 3 -32.89 10.63 -8.05
N PRO A 4 -33.30 11.13 -6.87
CA PRO A 4 -32.41 11.25 -5.70
C PRO A 4 -31.77 9.91 -5.31
N ASP A 5 -32.43 8.81 -5.66
CA ASP A 5 -31.96 7.43 -5.54
C ASP A 5 -30.66 7.17 -6.35
N SER A 6 -30.52 7.75 -7.54
CA SER A 6 -29.32 7.56 -8.37
C SER A 6 -28.07 8.22 -7.78
N LEU A 7 -28.23 9.36 -7.09
CA LEU A 7 -27.12 10.03 -6.41
C LEU A 7 -26.64 9.20 -5.22
N ALA A 8 -27.58 8.68 -4.40
CA ALA A 8 -27.27 7.81 -3.28
C ALA A 8 -26.63 6.49 -3.72
N LEU A 9 -27.09 5.90 -4.83
CA LEU A 9 -26.48 4.72 -5.42
C LEU A 9 -25.01 4.98 -5.80
N PHE A 10 -24.75 6.08 -6.52
CA PHE A 10 -23.41 6.40 -7.02
C PHE A 10 -22.42 6.73 -5.91
N THR A 11 -22.86 7.44 -4.86
CA THR A 11 -22.03 7.66 -3.67
C THR A 11 -21.82 6.38 -2.86
N GLY A 12 -22.84 5.50 -2.81
CA GLY A 12 -22.76 4.15 -2.23
C GLY A 12 -21.71 3.27 -2.92
N LEU A 13 -21.56 3.40 -4.25
CA LEU A 13 -20.51 2.73 -5.03
C LEU A 13 -19.10 3.29 -4.80
N GLY A 14 -18.95 4.32 -3.95
CA GLY A 14 -17.64 4.90 -3.59
C GLY A 14 -17.24 6.12 -4.41
N LEU A 15 -18.12 6.69 -5.23
CA LEU A 15 -17.85 7.97 -5.90
C LEU A 15 -17.99 9.14 -4.92
N SER A 16 -17.16 10.17 -5.10
CA SER A 16 -17.37 11.44 -4.40
C SER A 16 -18.66 12.10 -4.87
N GLU A 17 -19.28 12.90 -3.99
CA GLU A 17 -20.55 13.57 -4.32
C GLU A 17 -20.46 14.44 -5.59
N ASN A 18 -19.33 15.14 -5.76
CA ASN A 18 -19.06 15.94 -6.95
C ASN A 18 -19.05 15.06 -8.23
N LYS A 19 -18.32 13.94 -8.18
CA LYS A 19 -18.20 13.02 -9.33
C LYS A 19 -19.52 12.30 -9.62
N ALA A 20 -20.30 11.98 -8.58
CA ALA A 20 -21.65 11.44 -8.74
C ALA A 20 -22.58 12.43 -9.45
N ARG A 21 -22.57 13.71 -9.04
CA ARG A 21 -23.36 14.77 -9.70
C ARG A 21 -22.94 15.00 -11.15
N GLU A 22 -21.65 14.95 -11.46
CA GLU A 22 -21.15 15.02 -12.84
C GLU A 22 -21.61 13.82 -13.67
N THR A 23 -21.52 12.62 -13.10
CA THR A 23 -21.95 11.37 -13.76
C THR A 23 -23.44 11.43 -14.09
N LEU A 24 -24.27 11.94 -13.18
CA LEU A 24 -25.71 12.14 -13.37
C LEU A 24 -26.08 13.06 -14.53
N LYS A 25 -25.20 14.00 -14.91
CA LYS A 25 -25.41 14.83 -16.09
C LYS A 25 -25.27 14.03 -17.39
N ASN A 26 -24.51 12.95 -17.36
CA ASN A 26 -24.37 12.02 -18.49
C ASN A 26 -25.38 10.88 -18.34
N GLU A 27 -26.53 11.01 -19.01
CA GLU A 27 -27.62 10.04 -18.92
C GLU A 27 -27.21 8.64 -19.43
N ALA A 28 -26.41 8.57 -20.49
CA ALA A 28 -25.93 7.30 -21.04
C ALA A 28 -25.02 6.57 -20.04
N LEU A 29 -24.00 7.26 -19.51
CA LEU A 29 -23.09 6.71 -18.50
C LEU A 29 -23.83 6.33 -17.20
N SER A 30 -24.74 7.18 -16.75
CA SER A 30 -25.55 6.93 -15.56
C SER A 30 -26.44 5.71 -15.69
N THR A 31 -27.01 5.48 -16.88
CA THR A 31 -27.84 4.30 -17.16
C THR A 31 -26.98 3.05 -17.20
N GLN A 32 -25.83 3.10 -17.88
CA GLN A 32 -24.91 1.97 -17.92
C GLN A 32 -24.36 1.60 -16.54
N LEU A 33 -24.03 2.60 -15.70
CA LEU A 33 -23.55 2.38 -14.34
C LEU A 33 -24.62 1.74 -13.45
N ARG A 34 -25.87 2.20 -13.55
CA ARG A 34 -27.01 1.60 -12.84
C ARG A 34 -27.17 0.13 -13.22
N GLU A 35 -27.19 -0.17 -14.52
CA GLU A 35 -27.32 -1.54 -15.03
C GLU A 35 -26.15 -2.43 -14.57
N ALA A 36 -24.91 -1.92 -14.60
CA ALA A 36 -23.75 -2.65 -14.11
C ALA A 36 -23.83 -2.92 -12.59
N ALA A 37 -24.28 -1.94 -11.80
CA ALA A 37 -24.46 -2.09 -10.36
C ALA A 37 -25.57 -3.11 -10.03
N THR A 38 -26.70 -3.07 -10.73
CA THR A 38 -27.77 -4.06 -10.56
C THR A 38 -27.29 -5.46 -10.86
N GLN A 39 -26.55 -5.65 -11.96
CA GLN A 39 -25.97 -6.96 -12.32
C GLN A 39 -24.96 -7.45 -11.27
N ALA A 40 -24.06 -6.57 -10.82
CA ALA A 40 -23.10 -6.92 -9.78
C ALA A 40 -23.79 -7.32 -8.46
N HIS A 41 -24.83 -6.59 -8.06
CA HIS A 41 -25.61 -6.89 -6.86
C HIS A 41 -26.33 -8.23 -6.95
N GLN A 42 -26.91 -8.56 -8.11
CA GLN A 42 -27.55 -9.86 -8.37
C GLN A 42 -26.57 -11.03 -8.26
N ILE A 43 -25.33 -10.85 -8.72
CA ILE A 43 -24.28 -11.90 -8.67
C ILE A 43 -23.75 -12.06 -7.25
N LEU A 44 -23.50 -10.95 -6.54
CA LEU A 44 -22.95 -10.97 -5.19
C LEU A 44 -23.96 -11.42 -4.13
N GLY A 45 -25.25 -11.12 -4.31
CA GLY A 45 -26.29 -11.31 -3.28
C GLY A 45 -26.11 -10.44 -2.04
N SER A 46 -25.11 -9.55 -2.03
CA SER A 46 -24.75 -8.68 -0.91
C SER A 46 -24.54 -7.23 -1.36
N THR A 47 -24.30 -6.33 -0.41
CA THR A 47 -23.91 -4.95 -0.71
C THR A 47 -22.59 -4.92 -1.49
N ILE A 48 -22.48 -3.98 -2.43
CA ILE A 48 -21.28 -3.76 -3.23
C ILE A 48 -20.31 -2.92 -2.40
N ASP A 49 -19.07 -3.39 -2.23
CA ASP A 49 -18.04 -2.62 -1.55
C ASP A 49 -17.56 -1.46 -2.44
N LYS A 50 -17.00 -0.42 -1.79
CA LYS A 50 -16.58 0.80 -2.50
C LYS A 50 -15.47 0.55 -3.52
N ALA A 51 -14.59 -0.43 -3.32
CA ALA A 51 -13.51 -0.72 -4.27
C ALA A 51 -14.08 -1.34 -5.55
N THR A 52 -14.97 -2.33 -5.40
CA THR A 52 -15.74 -2.92 -6.49
C THR A 52 -16.58 -1.88 -7.22
N GLY A 53 -17.25 -0.97 -6.49
CA GLY A 53 -18.05 0.10 -7.10
C GLY A 53 -17.23 1.09 -7.93
N VAL A 54 -16.02 1.44 -7.48
CA VAL A 54 -15.08 2.27 -8.26
C VAL A 54 -14.63 1.55 -9.53
N LEU A 55 -14.38 0.23 -9.48
CA LEU A 55 -14.05 -0.56 -10.67
C LEU A 55 -15.22 -0.67 -11.65
N LEU A 56 -16.45 -0.81 -11.16
CA LEU A 56 -17.64 -0.80 -12.01
C LEU A 56 -17.79 0.55 -12.74
N TYR A 57 -17.59 1.67 -12.04
CA TYR A 57 -17.57 2.99 -12.67
C TYR A 57 -16.49 3.09 -13.76
N ASP A 58 -15.29 2.61 -13.46
CA ASP A 58 -14.16 2.64 -14.37
C ASP A 58 -14.39 1.74 -15.60
N LEU A 59 -15.09 0.62 -15.43
CA LEU A 59 -15.54 -0.25 -16.52
C LEU A 59 -16.49 0.50 -17.46
N VAL A 60 -17.62 1.02 -16.96
CA VAL A 60 -18.62 1.67 -17.85
C VAL A 60 -18.16 2.98 -18.44
N SER A 61 -17.24 3.71 -17.79
CA SER A 61 -16.69 4.93 -18.38
C SER A 61 -15.73 4.68 -19.56
N ARG A 62 -15.16 3.48 -19.67
CA ARG A 62 -14.16 3.13 -20.69
C ARG A 62 -14.63 2.07 -21.70
N LEU A 63 -15.67 1.31 -21.36
CA LEU A 63 -16.18 0.23 -22.19
C LEU A 63 -16.90 0.77 -23.42
N ARG A 64 -16.43 0.39 -24.61
CA ARG A 64 -17.09 0.72 -25.89
C ARG A 64 -18.10 -0.33 -26.34
N ASP A 65 -17.79 -1.61 -26.11
CA ASP A 65 -18.67 -2.72 -26.49
C ASP A 65 -19.60 -3.10 -25.33
N THR A 66 -20.83 -2.55 -25.35
CA THR A 66 -21.83 -2.80 -24.31
C THR A 66 -22.24 -4.28 -24.22
N ARG A 67 -22.08 -5.07 -25.29
CA ARG A 67 -22.41 -6.51 -25.29
C ARG A 67 -21.56 -7.30 -24.29
N ARG A 68 -20.32 -6.85 -24.06
CA ARG A 68 -19.34 -7.47 -23.17
C ARG A 68 -19.45 -7.02 -21.71
N ARG A 69 -20.32 -6.06 -21.42
CA ARG A 69 -20.49 -5.50 -20.08
C ARG A 69 -20.84 -6.59 -19.07
N SER A 70 -21.86 -7.40 -19.35
CA SER A 70 -22.33 -8.43 -18.41
C SER A 70 -21.26 -9.47 -18.10
N PHE A 71 -20.44 -9.82 -19.10
CA PHE A 71 -19.27 -10.67 -18.91
C PHE A 71 -18.26 -10.02 -17.94
N LEU A 72 -17.82 -8.79 -18.20
CA LEU A 72 -16.82 -8.11 -17.36
C LEU A 72 -17.34 -7.80 -15.94
N VAL A 73 -18.62 -7.44 -15.81
CA VAL A 73 -19.25 -7.24 -14.49
C VAL A 73 -19.20 -8.51 -13.65
N SER A 74 -19.39 -9.69 -14.26
CA SER A 74 -19.29 -10.96 -13.54
C SER A 74 -17.89 -11.23 -12.99
N TYR A 75 -16.83 -10.84 -13.71
CA TYR A 75 -15.45 -10.98 -13.23
C TYR A 75 -15.12 -10.01 -12.10
N ILE A 76 -15.64 -8.79 -12.15
CA ILE A 76 -15.48 -7.78 -11.10
C ILE A 76 -16.25 -8.21 -9.84
N ALA A 77 -17.52 -8.64 -10.00
CA ALA A 77 -18.36 -9.11 -8.90
C ALA A 77 -17.74 -10.32 -8.18
N ASN A 78 -17.19 -11.28 -8.92
CA ASN A 78 -16.51 -12.44 -8.34
C ASN A 78 -15.09 -12.14 -7.84
N LYS A 79 -14.66 -10.86 -7.84
CA LYS A 79 -13.30 -10.42 -7.42
C LYS A 79 -12.15 -11.06 -8.19
N LYS A 80 -12.42 -11.67 -9.35
CA LYS A 80 -11.38 -12.15 -10.28
C LYS A 80 -10.58 -10.98 -10.83
N ILE A 81 -11.27 -9.88 -11.14
CA ILE A 81 -10.68 -8.58 -11.49
C ILE A 81 -10.94 -7.63 -10.32
N HIS A 82 -9.88 -7.28 -9.60
CA HIS A 82 -9.97 -6.43 -8.40
C HIS A 82 -8.98 -5.26 -8.42
N THR A 83 -8.19 -5.12 -9.48
CA THR A 83 -7.27 -3.99 -9.67
C THR A 83 -7.57 -3.23 -10.96
N GLY A 84 -7.28 -1.92 -10.96
CA GLY A 84 -7.43 -1.09 -12.15
C GLY A 84 -6.53 -1.52 -13.33
N LEU A 85 -5.40 -2.19 -13.04
CA LEU A 85 -4.52 -2.71 -14.07
C LEU A 85 -5.13 -3.94 -14.77
N GLN A 86 -5.68 -4.89 -14.01
CA GLN A 86 -6.41 -6.03 -14.56
C GLN A 86 -7.61 -5.55 -15.40
N LEU A 87 -8.36 -4.55 -14.91
CA LEU A 87 -9.47 -3.98 -15.66
C LEU A 87 -9.01 -3.32 -16.97
N SER A 88 -7.88 -2.62 -16.96
CA SER A 88 -7.33 -2.00 -18.17
C SER A 88 -6.88 -3.06 -19.19
N ALA A 89 -6.28 -4.16 -18.73
CA ALA A 89 -5.93 -5.30 -19.58
C ALA A 89 -7.17 -5.99 -20.16
N ALA A 90 -8.21 -6.19 -19.35
CA ALA A 90 -9.48 -6.76 -19.80
C ALA A 90 -10.18 -5.90 -20.87
N LEU A 91 -10.16 -4.58 -20.70
CA LEU A 91 -10.69 -3.64 -21.69
C LEU A 91 -9.89 -3.66 -23.00
N GLU A 92 -8.58 -3.85 -22.92
CA GLU A 92 -7.72 -3.98 -24.11
C GLU A 92 -7.98 -5.31 -24.82
N TYR A 93 -8.08 -6.41 -24.08
CA TYR A 93 -8.39 -7.72 -24.62
C TYR A 93 -9.72 -7.74 -25.37
N VAL A 94 -10.77 -7.16 -24.77
CA VAL A 94 -12.09 -7.05 -25.41
C VAL A 94 -12.04 -6.18 -26.67
N ARG A 95 -11.14 -5.20 -26.73
CA ARG A 95 -10.96 -4.36 -27.93
C ARG A 95 -10.24 -5.09 -29.05
N SER A 96 -9.23 -5.90 -28.73
CA SER A 96 -8.47 -6.67 -29.72
C SER A 96 -9.19 -7.93 -30.20
N HIS A 97 -10.15 -8.45 -29.43
CA HIS A 97 -10.94 -9.65 -29.75
C HIS A 97 -12.44 -9.33 -29.92
N PRO A 98 -12.86 -8.76 -31.06
CA PRO A 98 -14.26 -8.40 -31.30
C PRO A 98 -15.16 -9.61 -31.63
N GLN A 99 -14.59 -10.78 -31.91
CA GLN A 99 -15.31 -11.99 -32.30
C GLN A 99 -15.85 -12.76 -31.09
N ASP A 100 -16.98 -13.43 -31.28
CA ASP A 100 -17.60 -14.34 -30.33
C ASP A 100 -17.34 -15.80 -30.70
N PRO A 101 -17.15 -16.72 -29.74
CA PRO A 101 -17.07 -16.52 -28.27
C PRO A 101 -15.68 -16.06 -27.79
N ILE A 102 -15.63 -15.40 -26.62
CA ILE A 102 -14.35 -15.13 -25.93
C ILE A 102 -13.79 -16.44 -25.38
N ASP A 103 -12.52 -16.73 -25.67
CA ASP A 103 -11.79 -17.78 -24.97
C ASP A 103 -11.56 -17.33 -23.52
N THR A 104 -12.23 -18.00 -22.59
CA THR A 104 -12.14 -17.66 -21.16
C THR A 104 -10.76 -17.91 -20.58
N LYS A 105 -10.02 -18.92 -21.07
CA LYS A 105 -8.69 -19.24 -20.55
C LYS A 105 -7.67 -18.20 -20.98
N ASP A 106 -7.69 -17.87 -22.27
CA ASP A 106 -6.83 -16.84 -22.84
C ASP A 106 -7.12 -15.46 -22.22
N PHE A 107 -8.40 -15.12 -22.06
CA PHE A 107 -8.82 -13.90 -21.35
C PHE A 107 -8.30 -13.86 -19.90
N GLU A 108 -8.49 -14.94 -19.13
CA GLU A 108 -8.04 -15.01 -17.74
C GLU A 108 -6.52 -14.87 -17.63
N GLN A 109 -5.76 -15.49 -18.54
CA GLN A 109 -4.31 -15.42 -18.60
C GLN A 109 -3.82 -13.99 -18.92
N GLU A 110 -4.35 -13.37 -19.98
CA GLU A 110 -3.95 -12.01 -20.39
C GLU A 110 -4.36 -10.93 -19.40
N CYS A 111 -5.44 -11.17 -18.64
CA CYS A 111 -5.91 -10.27 -17.59
C CYS A 111 -5.23 -10.51 -16.24
N GLY A 112 -4.39 -11.54 -16.10
CA GLY A 112 -3.76 -11.88 -14.82
C GLY A 112 -4.77 -12.29 -13.75
N VAL A 113 -5.85 -12.97 -14.14
CA VAL A 113 -6.84 -13.51 -13.21
C VAL A 113 -6.21 -14.67 -12.45
N GLY A 114 -6.31 -14.64 -11.13
CA GLY A 114 -5.71 -15.66 -10.25
C GLY A 114 -4.19 -15.51 -10.05
N VAL A 115 -3.55 -14.53 -10.70
CA VAL A 115 -2.14 -14.22 -10.43
C VAL A 115 -2.04 -13.46 -9.11
N VAL A 116 -1.47 -14.11 -8.10
CA VAL A 116 -1.15 -13.49 -6.81
C VAL A 116 0.36 -13.31 -6.76
N VAL A 117 0.80 -12.05 -6.72
CA VAL A 117 2.23 -11.75 -6.52
C VAL A 117 2.53 -11.79 -5.04
N THR A 118 3.45 -12.67 -4.66
CA THR A 118 3.89 -12.87 -3.27
C THR A 118 4.95 -11.85 -2.87
N PRO A 119 5.08 -11.49 -1.58
CA PRO A 119 6.15 -10.62 -1.09
C PRO A 119 7.54 -11.10 -1.49
N GLU A 120 7.76 -12.42 -1.45
CA GLU A 120 9.03 -13.05 -1.80
C GLU A 120 9.39 -12.81 -3.27
N GLN A 121 8.42 -12.92 -4.17
CA GLN A 121 8.64 -12.57 -5.60
C GLN A 121 8.99 -11.10 -5.79
N ILE A 122 8.43 -10.20 -4.98
CA ILE A 122 8.76 -8.76 -5.02
C ILE A 122 10.19 -8.55 -4.53
N GLU A 123 10.57 -9.18 -3.43
CA GLU A 123 11.91 -9.13 -2.86
C GLU A 123 12.96 -9.60 -3.89
N GLU A 124 12.77 -10.77 -4.49
CA GLU A 124 13.67 -11.35 -5.50
C GLU A 124 13.78 -10.45 -6.74
N ALA A 125 12.66 -9.91 -7.24
CA ALA A 125 12.66 -9.05 -8.41
C ALA A 125 13.37 -7.71 -8.14
N VAL A 126 13.16 -7.13 -6.96
CA VAL A 126 13.84 -5.90 -6.53
C VAL A 126 15.32 -6.16 -6.32
N GLU A 127 15.70 -7.27 -5.67
CA GLU A 127 17.10 -7.65 -5.45
C GLU A 127 17.83 -7.84 -6.79
N SER A 128 17.22 -8.57 -7.72
CA SER A 128 17.74 -8.74 -9.09
C SER A 128 17.97 -7.40 -9.79
N THR A 129 17.05 -6.45 -9.60
CA THR A 129 17.13 -5.11 -10.20
C THR A 129 18.24 -4.27 -9.54
N ILE A 130 18.38 -4.34 -8.22
CA ILE A 130 19.44 -3.64 -7.48
C ILE A 130 20.81 -4.20 -7.88
N ASN A 131 20.95 -5.51 -7.97
CA ASN A 131 22.21 -6.17 -8.35
C ASN A 131 22.69 -5.75 -9.75
N LYS A 132 21.77 -5.54 -10.71
CA LYS A 132 22.12 -5.00 -12.05
C LYS A 132 22.71 -3.59 -11.99
N HIS A 133 22.22 -2.76 -11.08
CA HIS A 133 22.62 -1.34 -10.96
C HIS A 133 23.57 -1.07 -9.78
N GLN A 134 24.04 -2.11 -9.10
CA GLN A 134 24.73 -2.02 -7.80
C GLN A 134 25.94 -1.07 -7.84
N LEU A 135 26.77 -1.17 -8.87
CA LEU A 135 27.97 -0.32 -9.02
C LEU A 135 27.61 1.17 -9.12
N GLN A 136 26.59 1.49 -9.91
CA GLN A 136 26.11 2.87 -10.08
C GLN A 136 25.42 3.37 -8.82
N LEU A 137 24.66 2.50 -8.15
CA LEU A 137 23.94 2.82 -6.93
C LEU A 137 24.88 3.11 -5.76
N LEU A 138 26.00 2.39 -5.64
CA LEU A 138 27.03 2.68 -4.63
C LEU A 138 27.78 3.98 -4.92
N ALA A 139 28.06 4.29 -6.20
CA ALA A 139 28.76 5.51 -6.60
C ALA A 139 27.91 6.77 -6.42
N GLU A 140 26.63 6.71 -6.81
CA GLU A 140 25.72 7.86 -6.77
C GLU A 140 24.91 7.95 -5.48
N ARG A 141 24.91 6.88 -4.68
CA ARG A 141 24.09 6.73 -3.47
C ARG A 141 22.64 7.13 -3.73
N TYR A 142 22.08 8.01 -2.90
CA TYR A 142 20.69 8.48 -3.04
C TYR A 142 20.46 9.49 -4.16
N ARG A 143 21.50 9.88 -4.91
CA ARG A 143 21.35 10.68 -6.14
C ARG A 143 21.02 9.82 -7.36
N PHE A 144 21.09 8.50 -7.22
CA PHE A 144 20.68 7.56 -8.25
C PHE A 144 19.19 7.71 -8.56
N ASN A 145 18.80 7.45 -9.81
CA ASN A 145 17.40 7.48 -10.22
C ASN A 145 16.66 6.23 -9.70
N MET A 146 16.16 6.28 -8.47
CA MET A 146 15.36 5.20 -7.87
C MET A 146 14.10 4.85 -8.68
N GLY A 147 13.63 5.78 -9.52
CA GLY A 147 12.52 5.52 -10.45
C GLY A 147 12.84 4.45 -11.49
N LEU A 148 14.12 4.25 -11.83
CA LEU A 148 14.57 3.18 -12.72
C LEU A 148 14.33 1.80 -12.09
N LEU A 149 14.70 1.63 -10.82
CA LEU A 149 14.52 0.38 -10.08
C LEU A 149 13.03 0.00 -9.99
N MET A 150 12.19 0.97 -9.63
CA MET A 150 10.74 0.76 -9.57
C MET A 150 10.14 0.44 -10.94
N GLY A 151 10.66 1.06 -12.00
CA GLY A 151 10.23 0.80 -13.38
C GLY A 151 10.56 -0.61 -13.84
N GLU A 152 11.80 -1.07 -13.62
CA GLU A 152 12.23 -2.42 -13.97
C GLU A 152 11.52 -3.49 -13.14
N ALA A 153 11.37 -3.29 -11.83
CA ALA A 153 10.63 -4.22 -10.97
C ALA A 153 9.15 -4.32 -11.38
N ARG A 154 8.51 -3.21 -11.77
CA ARG A 154 7.13 -3.22 -12.29
C ARG A 154 7.02 -3.89 -13.66
N ALA A 155 8.05 -3.80 -14.50
CA ALA A 155 8.08 -4.49 -15.78
C ALA A 155 8.18 -6.01 -15.59
N ALA A 156 8.96 -6.47 -14.60
CA ALA A 156 9.05 -7.88 -14.23
C ALA A 156 7.76 -8.40 -13.58
N LEU A 157 7.17 -7.61 -12.68
CA LEU A 157 5.99 -7.98 -11.91
C LEU A 157 4.79 -7.13 -12.33
N ARG A 158 4.26 -7.41 -13.53
CA ARG A 158 3.15 -6.65 -14.13
C ARG A 158 1.97 -6.49 -13.17
N TRP A 159 1.56 -7.55 -12.47
CA TRP A 159 0.36 -7.56 -11.62
C TRP A 159 0.60 -7.19 -10.15
N ALA A 160 1.82 -6.79 -9.78
CA ALA A 160 2.14 -6.45 -8.41
C ALA A 160 1.62 -5.06 -7.99
N ASP A 161 1.37 -4.91 -6.70
CA ASP A 161 1.07 -3.60 -6.12
C ASP A 161 2.31 -2.70 -6.17
N GLY A 162 2.19 -1.57 -6.88
CA GLY A 162 3.25 -0.57 -6.99
C GLY A 162 3.69 0.01 -5.64
N LYS A 163 2.81 0.01 -4.62
CA LYS A 163 3.18 0.43 -3.27
C LYS A 163 4.09 -0.61 -2.60
N MET A 164 3.81 -1.90 -2.78
CA MET A 164 4.63 -2.98 -2.26
C MET A 164 6.03 -2.97 -2.90
N ILE A 165 6.11 -2.82 -4.23
CA ILE A 165 7.38 -2.67 -4.94
C ILE A 165 8.18 -1.48 -4.38
N LYS A 166 7.53 -0.32 -4.20
CA LYS A 166 8.20 0.87 -3.68
C LYS A 166 8.77 0.65 -2.28
N ASN A 167 7.97 0.08 -1.39
CA ASN A 167 8.39 -0.17 -0.02
C ASN A 167 9.62 -1.11 0.02
N GLU A 168 9.60 -2.14 -0.82
CA GLU A 168 10.70 -3.10 -0.91
C GLU A 168 11.98 -2.47 -1.48
N VAL A 169 11.85 -1.69 -2.55
CA VAL A 169 12.99 -0.90 -3.10
C VAL A 169 13.57 0.02 -2.03
N ASP A 170 12.73 0.77 -1.31
CA ASP A 170 13.17 1.70 -0.28
C ASP A 170 13.89 0.96 0.87
N MET A 171 13.42 -0.23 1.25
CA MET A 171 14.04 -1.09 2.27
C MET A 171 15.40 -1.64 1.85
N GLN A 172 15.49 -2.27 0.67
CA GLN A 172 16.75 -2.86 0.20
C GLN A 172 17.81 -1.79 -0.10
N VAL A 173 17.41 -0.65 -0.67
CA VAL A 173 18.33 0.48 -0.90
C VAL A 173 18.82 1.06 0.43
N LEU A 174 17.96 1.15 1.44
CA LEU A 174 18.37 1.57 2.79
C LEU A 174 19.38 0.58 3.40
N HIS A 175 19.17 -0.73 3.25
CA HIS A 175 20.11 -1.75 3.71
C HIS A 175 21.46 -1.64 2.99
N LEU A 176 21.46 -1.37 1.69
CA LEU A 176 22.69 -1.28 0.88
C LEU A 176 23.47 0.03 1.09
N LEU A 177 22.78 1.17 1.17
CA LEU A 177 23.41 2.49 1.26
C LEU A 177 23.56 3.03 2.68
N GLY A 178 22.80 2.50 3.63
CA GLY A 178 22.66 3.06 4.98
C GLY A 178 21.82 4.35 5.00
N PRO A 179 21.69 5.03 6.15
CA PRO A 179 20.87 6.22 6.28
C PRO A 179 21.35 7.35 5.34
N LYS A 180 20.40 8.20 4.92
CA LYS A 180 20.69 9.38 4.10
C LYS A 180 21.55 10.36 4.90
N MET A 181 22.65 10.81 4.31
CA MET A 181 23.56 11.79 4.92
C MET A 181 23.45 13.16 4.24
N GLU A 182 23.97 14.23 4.86
CA GLU A 182 23.94 15.58 4.28
C GLU A 182 24.62 15.66 2.90
N ALA A 183 25.64 14.83 2.66
CA ALA A 183 26.27 14.70 1.35
C ALA A 183 25.27 14.26 0.25
N ASP A 184 24.30 13.42 0.60
CA ASP A 184 23.29 12.90 -0.34
C ASP A 184 22.22 13.95 -0.70
N LEU A 185 22.06 14.98 0.13
CA LEU A 185 21.12 16.11 -0.09
C LEU A 185 21.65 17.13 -1.10
N VAL A 186 22.96 17.10 -1.39
CA VAL A 186 23.55 17.93 -2.45
C VAL A 186 23.05 17.40 -3.79
N LYS A 187 22.06 18.08 -4.36
CA LYS A 187 21.51 17.76 -5.69
C LYS A 187 22.64 17.80 -6.72
N LYS A 188 22.67 16.83 -7.65
CA LYS A 188 23.48 16.96 -8.88
C LYS A 188 23.19 18.34 -9.49
N PRO A 189 24.19 19.11 -9.96
CA PRO A 189 23.95 20.41 -10.57
C PRO A 189 22.94 20.26 -11.71
N LYS A 190 21.74 20.80 -11.47
CA LYS A 190 20.64 20.83 -12.42
C LYS A 190 21.01 21.87 -13.47
N VAL A 191 21.12 21.47 -14.73
CA VAL A 191 20.91 22.43 -15.82
C VAL A 191 19.52 23.00 -15.61
N ALA A 192 19.47 24.32 -15.41
CA ALA A 192 18.33 25.02 -14.86
C ALA A 192 17.09 24.88 -15.75
N LYS A 193 15.95 24.57 -15.12
CA LYS A 193 14.69 25.24 -15.43
C LYS A 193 13.76 25.25 -14.21
N ALA A 194 13.49 26.49 -13.83
CA ALA A 194 12.53 27.11 -12.93
C ALA A 194 11.68 26.24 -11.99
N ARG A 195 11.75 26.64 -10.72
CA ARG A 195 10.98 26.26 -9.54
C ARG A 195 9.69 27.10 -9.50
N LEU A 196 8.58 26.50 -9.09
CA LEU A 196 7.49 27.20 -8.39
C LEU A 196 7.23 26.44 -7.09
N GLU A 197 7.23 27.20 -6.00
CA GLU A 197 7.19 26.75 -4.61
C GLU A 197 5.75 26.47 -4.16
N GLU A 198 5.58 25.45 -3.33
CA GLU A 198 4.35 25.11 -2.62
C GLU A 198 4.50 25.52 -1.16
N THR A 199 3.54 26.29 -0.64
CA THR A 199 3.51 26.81 0.72
C THR A 199 2.76 25.89 1.68
N ASP A 200 3.35 25.80 2.87
CA ASP A 200 2.98 25.08 4.10
C ASP A 200 1.61 25.50 4.68
N ARG A 201 0.78 24.53 5.12
CA ARG A 201 -0.23 24.71 6.19
C ARG A 201 -0.52 23.42 6.97
N LYS A 202 -0.23 23.49 8.27
CA LYS A 202 -0.67 22.63 9.39
C LYS A 202 -2.20 22.50 9.50
N THR A 203 -2.70 21.34 9.96
CA THR A 203 -3.45 21.22 11.25
C THR A 203 -3.73 19.76 11.63
N ALA A 204 -3.66 19.52 12.94
CA ALA A 204 -3.93 18.26 13.64
C ALA A 204 -5.43 17.95 13.74
N LYS A 205 -5.77 16.67 14.01
CA LYS A 205 -6.89 16.30 14.91
C LYS A 205 -6.84 14.85 15.37
N ASP A 206 -7.30 14.70 16.62
CA ASP A 206 -7.24 13.58 17.54
C ASP A 206 -7.96 12.28 17.17
N VAL A 207 -7.48 11.24 17.84
CA VAL A 207 -8.04 9.89 18.03
C VAL A 207 -9.13 9.93 19.11
N VAL A 208 -10.24 9.22 18.88
CA VAL A 208 -11.12 8.71 19.93
C VAL A 208 -11.39 7.23 19.65
N GLU A 209 -11.10 6.39 20.62
CA GLU A 209 -11.30 4.93 20.64
C GLU A 209 -12.46 4.57 21.58
N LYS A 210 -13.25 3.57 21.20
CA LYS A 210 -14.14 2.75 22.05
C LYS A 210 -14.65 1.60 21.15
N GLY A 211 -14.61 0.31 21.46
CA GLY A 211 -14.13 -0.50 22.58
C GLY A 211 -14.63 -1.95 22.34
N GLU A 212 -14.00 -2.94 23.00
CA GLU A 212 -14.50 -4.30 23.39
C GLU A 212 -15.07 -5.27 22.33
N VAL A 213 -14.98 -6.61 22.33
CA VAL A 213 -14.44 -7.73 23.14
C VAL A 213 -14.51 -8.97 22.22
N ALA A 214 -13.76 -10.04 22.55
CA ALA A 214 -14.07 -11.47 22.38
C ALA A 214 -13.05 -12.26 21.55
N GLY A 215 -12.58 -13.34 22.17
CA GLY A 215 -11.46 -14.15 21.70
C GLY A 215 -11.83 -15.19 20.67
N GLN A 216 -10.85 -15.50 19.83
CA GLN A 216 -10.72 -16.73 19.07
C GLN A 216 -9.22 -17.08 19.05
N THR A 217 -8.90 -18.37 19.14
CA THR A 217 -7.52 -18.88 19.13
C THR A 217 -6.85 -18.53 17.80
N LEU A 218 -6.01 -17.51 17.81
CA LEU A 218 -5.27 -17.03 16.64
C LEU A 218 -4.04 -17.90 16.36
N SER A 219 -3.61 -17.94 15.10
CA SER A 219 -2.38 -18.60 14.68
C SER A 219 -1.14 -17.92 15.28
N LEU A 220 -0.02 -18.63 15.42
CA LEU A 220 1.22 -18.11 16.02
C LEU A 220 1.69 -16.79 15.36
N MET A 221 1.51 -16.65 14.04
CA MET A 221 1.86 -15.42 13.30
C MET A 221 0.95 -14.24 13.64
N GLU A 222 -0.33 -14.49 13.97
CA GLU A 222 -1.26 -13.45 14.39
C GLU A 222 -1.01 -13.04 15.86
N GLN A 223 -0.60 -13.99 16.71
CA GLN A 223 -0.20 -13.70 18.09
C GLN A 223 1.07 -12.84 18.17
N LEU A 224 1.97 -12.94 17.18
CA LEU A 224 3.22 -12.17 17.12
C LEU A 224 3.08 -10.81 16.43
N ARG A 225 1.91 -10.46 15.86
CA ARG A 225 1.69 -9.11 15.31
C ARG A 225 1.81 -8.09 16.44
N GLY A 226 2.56 -7.01 16.20
CA GLY A 226 2.83 -5.99 17.22
C GLY A 226 1.59 -5.41 17.91
N GLU A 227 0.44 -5.40 17.23
CA GLU A 227 -0.86 -5.00 17.78
C GLU A 227 -1.40 -5.97 18.85
N ALA A 228 -1.18 -7.28 18.68
CA ALA A 228 -1.62 -8.30 19.64
C ALA A 228 -0.79 -8.27 20.94
N LEU A 229 0.48 -7.87 20.84
CA LEU A 229 1.41 -7.81 21.97
C LEU A 229 1.60 -6.39 22.55
N LYS A 230 0.85 -5.39 22.03
CA LYS A 230 0.99 -3.97 22.39
C LYS A 230 2.44 -3.46 22.27
N PHE A 231 3.20 -3.98 21.32
CA PHE A 231 4.53 -3.45 21.03
C PHE A 231 4.39 -2.04 20.46
N HIS A 232 5.32 -1.16 20.83
CA HIS A 232 5.38 0.17 20.24
C HIS A 232 5.66 0.05 18.75
N LYS A 233 5.21 1.02 17.96
CA LYS A 233 5.54 1.07 16.53
C LYS A 233 7.06 1.36 16.40
N PRO A 234 7.74 0.85 15.37
CA PRO A 234 9.11 1.26 15.08
C PRO A 234 9.21 2.79 14.97
N GLY A 235 10.11 3.40 15.73
CA GLY A 235 10.29 4.86 15.77
C GLY A 235 9.47 5.61 16.83
N THR A 236 8.55 4.96 17.54
CA THR A 236 7.81 5.57 18.67
C THR A 236 8.42 5.20 20.02
N TYR A 237 9.72 4.91 20.06
CA TYR A 237 10.43 4.71 21.32
C TYR A 237 10.38 6.02 22.09
N ALA A 238 9.69 6.03 23.24
CA ALA A 238 9.88 7.11 24.20
C ALA A 238 11.32 6.99 24.68
N VAL A 239 12.20 7.89 24.23
CA VAL A 239 13.50 8.10 24.87
C VAL A 239 13.16 8.59 26.27
N PRO A 240 13.44 7.83 27.35
CA PRO A 240 13.15 8.32 28.69
C PRO A 240 13.94 9.61 28.86
N SER A 241 13.25 10.71 29.18
CA SER A 241 13.92 11.93 29.59
C SER A 241 14.88 11.56 30.73
N ARG A 242 16.08 12.13 30.68
CA ARG A 242 17.23 11.83 31.53
C ARG A 242 16.99 12.22 33.00
N ALA A 243 16.00 11.61 33.65
CA ALA A 243 15.64 11.82 35.05
C ALA A 243 15.38 10.51 35.81
N GLN A 244 15.51 9.35 35.15
CA GLN A 244 15.43 8.03 35.81
C GLN A 244 16.51 7.08 35.29
N TRP A 245 17.75 7.56 35.22
CA TRP A 245 18.91 6.68 35.18
C TRP A 245 19.53 6.68 36.58
N ASN A 246 19.36 5.60 37.34
CA ASN A 246 20.28 5.29 38.42
C ASN A 246 21.36 4.39 37.79
N PRO A 247 22.57 4.90 37.51
CA PRO A 247 23.56 4.13 36.77
C PRO A 247 24.09 3.01 37.68
N ALA A 248 23.75 1.77 37.39
CA ALA A 248 24.46 0.63 37.94
C ALA A 248 25.86 0.60 37.30
N TYR A 249 26.87 1.01 38.06
CA TYR A 249 28.27 0.86 37.65
C TYR A 249 28.74 -0.55 38.03
N TRP A 250 29.09 -1.34 37.03
CA TRP A 250 29.80 -2.60 37.20
C TRP A 250 31.30 -2.32 37.10
N THR A 251 32.00 -2.25 38.22
CA THR A 251 33.47 -2.20 38.23
C THR A 251 34.02 -3.60 38.41
N ARG A 252 34.75 -4.10 37.40
CA ARG A 252 35.44 -5.39 37.47
C ARG A 252 36.78 -5.20 38.19
N GLN A 253 36.78 -5.27 39.51
CA GLN A 253 38.00 -5.52 40.28
C GLN A 253 37.96 -6.97 40.75
N SER A 254 38.87 -7.79 40.19
CA SER A 254 39.28 -9.10 40.72
C SER A 254 38.15 -10.02 41.18
N HIS A 255 37.58 -10.77 40.23
CA HIS A 255 36.80 -12.02 40.44
C HIS A 255 35.67 -12.02 41.49
N GLN A 256 35.11 -10.87 41.86
CA GLN A 256 33.80 -10.77 42.53
C GLN A 256 32.99 -9.62 41.95
N PHE A 257 31.70 -9.85 41.77
CA PHE A 257 30.78 -8.83 41.28
C PHE A 257 30.08 -8.18 42.46
N GLN A 258 30.33 -6.89 42.68
CA GLN A 258 29.71 -6.12 43.76
C GLN A 258 28.67 -5.15 43.20
N LEU A 259 27.43 -5.28 43.69
CA LEU A 259 26.35 -4.36 43.33
C LEU A 259 26.30 -3.21 44.33
N TRP A 260 26.57 -1.99 43.86
CA TRP A 260 26.45 -0.76 44.63
C TRP A 260 25.20 0.01 44.22
N LEU A 261 24.38 0.39 45.21
CA LEU A 261 23.21 1.24 45.00
C LEU A 261 23.42 2.58 45.70
N CYS A 262 23.10 3.66 44.99
CA CYS A 262 23.13 5.01 45.51
C CYS A 262 21.72 5.46 45.88
N GLN A 263 21.54 5.91 47.13
CA GLN A 263 20.32 6.56 47.57
C GLN A 263 20.70 7.89 48.25
N GLY A 264 20.55 8.99 47.53
CA GLY A 264 21.03 10.31 47.96
C GLY A 264 22.55 10.46 47.81
N GLN A 265 23.24 11.00 48.83
CA GLN A 265 24.72 11.15 48.84
C GLN A 265 25.46 9.97 49.51
N GLN A 266 24.75 8.89 49.84
CA GLN A 266 25.34 7.71 50.46
C GLN A 266 25.26 6.49 49.55
N TRP A 267 26.33 5.69 49.58
CA TRP A 267 26.51 4.49 48.79
C TRP A 267 26.39 3.25 49.69
N TYR A 268 25.57 2.29 49.26
CA TYR A 268 25.31 1.05 50.00
C TYR A 268 25.68 -0.17 49.15
N LEU A 269 26.43 -1.11 49.73
CA LEU A 269 26.82 -2.38 49.11
C LEU A 269 25.68 -3.40 49.33
N PHE A 270 25.07 -3.90 48.24
CA PHE A 270 23.85 -4.71 48.38
C PHE A 270 24.08 -6.22 48.30
N SER A 271 25.17 -6.71 47.69
CA SER A 271 25.61 -8.11 47.82
C SER A 271 26.98 -8.35 47.17
N ALA A 272 27.73 -9.33 47.68
CA ALA A 272 28.93 -9.89 47.06
C ALA A 272 28.66 -11.36 46.69
N LEU A 273 28.67 -11.66 45.39
CA LEU A 273 28.73 -13.02 44.84
C LEU A 273 30.12 -13.22 44.20
#